data_AF-A0A925W3I6-F1
#
_entry.id   AF-A0A925W3I6-F1
#
_cell.length_a   1.000
_cell.length_b   1.000
_cell.length_c   1.000
_cell.angle_alpha   90.00
_cell.angle_beta   90.00
_cell.angle_gamma   90.00
#
_symmetry.space_group_name_H-M   'P 1'
#
loop_
_entity.id
_entity.type
_entity.pdbx_description
1 polymer ?
#
loop_
_entity_poly.entity_id
_entity_poly.type
_entity_poly.pdbx_seq_one_letter_code
_entity_poly.pdbx_strand_id
1 'polypeptide(L)'
;MARYWWQCTVCGDKPKWAAVCQSRSIAAFIWDELAPSGWDQKLLRRVCTRNHRSLRITYRVGRGSEDRISIRHIVGVGPDGDYLPMLWDTFRHSRPRAHLIDFKYQKGRSPWGLTKRVVFEKAQFIQLLRSYTATTGQVLMPDI
;
A
#
# COMPACT_ATOMS: atom_id res chain seq x y z
N MET A 1 15.06 -3.87 -7.12
CA MET A 1 13.66 -4.01 -6.66
C MET A 1 13.52 -3.29 -5.34
N ALA A 2 12.43 -2.54 -5.12
CA ALA A 2 12.15 -2.00 -3.80
C ALA A 2 11.92 -3.16 -2.82
N ARG A 3 12.68 -3.21 -1.72
CA ARG A 3 12.40 -4.14 -0.63
C ARG A 3 11.30 -3.51 0.22
N TYR A 4 10.25 -4.29 0.48
CA TYR A 4 9.16 -3.90 1.37
C TYR A 4 9.32 -4.65 2.69
N TRP A 5 9.07 -3.98 3.82
CA TRP A 5 9.10 -4.59 5.14
C TRP A 5 8.07 -3.92 6.07
N TRP A 6 7.69 -4.59 7.15
CA TRP A 6 6.91 -3.98 8.22
C TRP A 6 7.80 -3.16 9.14
N GLN A 7 7.42 -1.93 9.43
CA GLN A 7 8.15 -1.07 10.38
C GLN A 7 7.22 -0.21 11.24
N CYS A 8 7.48 -0.17 12.53
CA CYS A 8 6.81 0.71 13.47
C CYS A 8 7.28 2.15 13.24
N THR A 9 6.34 3.07 12.99
CA THR A 9 6.67 4.48 12.76
C THR A 9 7.03 5.25 14.04
N VAL A 10 6.88 4.63 15.22
CA VAL A 10 7.18 5.25 16.52
C VAL A 10 8.52 4.74 17.07
N CYS A 11 8.65 3.44 17.33
CA CYS A 11 9.85 2.86 17.93
C CYS A 11 10.86 2.30 16.93
N GLY A 12 10.53 2.31 15.63
CA GLY A 12 11.42 1.83 14.57
C GLY A 12 11.55 0.31 14.44
N ASP A 13 10.86 -0.47 15.29
CA ASP A 13 10.83 -1.94 15.26
C ASP A 13 10.51 -2.49 13.87
N LYS A 14 11.22 -3.53 13.44
CA LYS A 14 11.15 -4.16 12.12
C LYS A 14 10.93 -5.67 12.25
N PRO A 15 9.72 -6.11 12.65
CA PRO A 15 9.43 -7.52 12.75
C PRO A 15 9.54 -8.23 11.39
N LYS A 16 9.83 -9.53 11.45
CA LYS A 16 9.79 -10.39 10.26
C LYS A 16 8.36 -10.42 9.69
N TRP A 17 8.25 -10.53 8.37
CA TRP A 17 6.95 -10.50 7.68
C TRP A 17 5.94 -11.52 8.24
N ALA A 18 6.39 -12.76 8.41
CA ALA A 18 5.58 -13.86 8.93
C ALA A 18 5.13 -13.68 10.39
N ALA A 19 5.74 -12.76 11.15
CA ALA A 19 5.30 -12.42 12.50
C ALA A 19 4.14 -11.41 12.51
N VAL A 20 3.79 -10.82 11.35
CA VAL A 20 2.82 -9.73 11.25
C VAL A 20 1.57 -10.11 10.46
N CYS A 21 1.72 -10.99 9.47
CA CYS A 21 0.63 -11.47 8.61
C CYS A 21 0.95 -12.87 8.07
N GLN A 22 -0.05 -13.52 7.46
CA GLN A 22 0.05 -14.91 7.00
C GLN A 22 0.83 -15.04 5.67
N SER A 23 0.91 -13.96 4.90
CA SER A 23 1.65 -13.90 3.65
C SER A 23 3.17 -13.89 3.85
N ARG A 24 3.92 -14.18 2.77
CA ARG A 24 5.40 -14.18 2.80
C ARG A 24 6.04 -12.95 2.15
N SER A 25 5.25 -12.12 1.49
CA SER A 25 5.72 -10.93 0.78
C SER A 25 4.60 -9.90 0.62
N ILE A 26 4.95 -8.68 0.21
CA ILE A 26 3.95 -7.65 -0.15
C ILE A 26 3.03 -8.11 -1.28
N ALA A 27 3.55 -8.90 -2.23
CA ALA A 27 2.76 -9.35 -3.37
C ALA A 27 1.72 -10.37 -2.95
N ALA A 28 2.13 -11.36 -2.15
CA ALA A 28 1.21 -12.31 -1.53
C ALA A 28 0.21 -11.59 -0.60
N PHE A 29 0.67 -10.65 0.24
CA PHE A 29 -0.21 -9.92 1.14
C PHE A 29 -1.31 -9.16 0.40
N ILE A 30 -0.98 -8.46 -0.69
CA ILE A 30 -1.98 -7.73 -1.47
C ILE A 30 -2.97 -8.71 -2.11
N TRP A 31 -2.45 -9.76 -2.76
CA TRP A 31 -3.26 -10.68 -3.55
C TRP A 31 -4.11 -11.64 -2.71
N ASP A 32 -3.57 -12.12 -1.60
CA ASP A 32 -4.15 -13.22 -0.81
C ASP A 32 -4.88 -12.73 0.45
N GLU A 33 -4.52 -11.57 0.99
CA GLU A 33 -5.15 -11.02 2.20
C GLU A 33 -5.93 -9.74 1.91
N LEU A 34 -5.29 -8.73 1.31
CA LEU A 34 -5.88 -7.41 1.19
C LEU A 34 -7.01 -7.35 0.16
N ALA A 35 -6.77 -7.77 -1.08
CA ALA A 35 -7.79 -7.73 -2.12
C ALA A 35 -9.01 -8.61 -1.79
N PRO A 36 -8.85 -9.87 -1.31
CA PRO A 36 -9.99 -10.71 -0.92
C PRO A 36 -10.78 -10.18 0.28
N SER A 37 -10.17 -9.39 1.16
CA SER A 37 -10.87 -8.74 2.28
C SER A 37 -11.79 -7.57 1.85
N GLY A 38 -11.86 -7.26 0.56
CA GLY A 38 -12.53 -6.05 0.07
C GLY A 38 -11.74 -4.78 0.40
N TRP A 39 -10.40 -4.87 0.42
CA TRP A 39 -9.49 -3.77 0.75
C TRP A 39 -9.65 -3.23 2.17
N ASP A 40 -9.75 -4.11 3.18
CA ASP A 40 -9.82 -3.67 4.58
C ASP A 40 -8.54 -2.92 4.99
N GLN A 41 -8.65 -1.60 5.17
CA GLN A 41 -7.53 -0.73 5.54
C GLN A 41 -6.96 -1.05 6.92
N LYS A 42 -7.71 -1.75 7.79
CA LYS A 42 -7.18 -2.24 9.07
C LYS A 42 -6.06 -3.24 8.85
N LEU A 43 -6.00 -3.93 7.69
CA LEU A 43 -4.92 -4.85 7.37
C LEU A 43 -3.57 -4.15 7.17
N LEU A 44 -3.56 -2.86 6.80
CA LEU A 44 -2.35 -2.07 6.56
C LEU A 44 -1.73 -1.47 7.84
N ARG A 45 -2.40 -1.63 8.99
CA ARG A 45 -1.96 -1.06 10.26
C ARG A 45 -1.99 -2.12 11.36
N ARG A 46 -0.81 -2.43 11.89
CA ARG A 46 -0.61 -3.47 12.92
C ARG A 46 -0.08 -2.87 14.21
N VAL A 47 -0.06 -3.70 15.26
CA VAL A 47 0.51 -3.37 16.56
C VAL A 47 1.96 -3.86 16.58
N CYS A 48 2.89 -3.03 17.03
CA CYS A 48 4.28 -3.45 17.22
C CYS A 48 4.48 -4.17 18.56
N THR A 49 5.65 -4.76 18.76
CA THR A 49 6.06 -5.42 20.02
C THR A 49 5.96 -4.52 21.26
N ARG A 50 6.05 -3.20 21.08
CA ARG A 50 5.89 -2.19 22.14
C ARG A 50 4.46 -1.67 22.28
N ASN A 51 3.48 -2.42 21.78
CA ASN A 51 2.04 -2.10 21.84
C ASN A 51 1.60 -0.80 21.14
N HIS A 52 2.42 -0.22 20.26
CA HIS A 52 2.01 0.90 19.43
C HIS A 52 1.28 0.39 18.19
N ARG A 53 0.06 0.87 17.94
CA ARG A 53 -0.67 0.61 16.68
C ARG A 53 -0.12 1.49 15.56
N SER A 54 1.11 1.29 15.15
CA SER A 54 1.82 2.13 14.17
C SER A 54 2.75 1.35 13.25
N LEU A 55 2.63 0.02 13.24
CA LEU A 55 3.35 -0.86 12.34
C LEU A 55 2.74 -0.80 10.94
N ARG A 56 3.54 -0.41 9.93
CA ARG A 56 3.12 -0.21 8.54
C ARG A 56 4.13 -0.81 7.57
N ILE A 57 3.64 -1.23 6.40
CA ILE A 57 4.50 -1.63 5.29
C ILE A 57 5.27 -0.40 4.81
N THR A 58 6.59 -0.56 4.67
CA THR A 58 7.55 0.52 4.44
C THR A 58 8.56 0.10 3.36
N TYR A 59 9.02 1.08 2.59
CA TYR A 59 10.03 0.90 1.56
C TYR A 59 10.89 2.18 1.41
N ARG A 60 11.94 2.11 0.58
CA ARG A 60 12.79 3.26 0.22
C ARG A 60 12.62 3.60 -1.26
N VAL A 61 12.64 4.90 -1.59
CA VAL A 61 12.62 5.38 -2.98
C VAL A 61 14.05 5.43 -3.51
N GLY A 62 14.39 4.53 -4.42
CA GLY A 62 15.70 4.53 -5.09
C GLY A 62 16.87 4.06 -4.22
N ARG A 63 18.06 3.94 -4.84
CA ARG A 63 19.32 3.67 -4.12
C ARG A 63 19.83 4.99 -3.52
N GLY A 64 20.31 4.97 -2.27
CA GLY A 64 20.92 6.13 -1.61
C GLY A 64 19.97 7.06 -0.87
N SER A 65 18.64 6.90 -1.01
CA SER A 65 17.70 7.66 -0.18
C SER A 65 17.64 7.07 1.23
N GLU A 66 17.91 7.91 2.23
CA GLU A 66 17.69 7.57 3.64
C GLU A 66 16.21 7.67 4.02
N ASP A 67 15.44 8.47 3.27
CA ASP A 67 14.03 8.70 3.54
C ASP A 67 13.21 7.45 3.22
N ARG A 68 12.28 7.16 4.13
CA ARG A 68 11.44 5.97 4.09
C ARG A 68 10.02 6.39 3.78
N ILE A 69 9.36 5.60 2.95
CA ILE A 69 7.94 5.76 2.66
C ILE A 69 7.18 4.61 3.31
N SER A 70 6.12 4.95 4.04
CA SER A 70 5.17 3.97 4.56
C SER A 70 3.84 4.09 3.84
N ILE A 71 3.18 2.95 3.68
CA ILE A 71 1.86 2.85 3.09
C ILE A 71 0.82 3.19 4.14
N ARG A 72 -0.10 4.10 3.79
CA ARG A 72 -1.23 4.51 4.62
C ARG A 72 -2.50 3.77 4.18
N HIS A 73 -2.80 3.84 2.89
CA HIS A 73 -3.96 3.23 2.28
C HIS A 73 -3.58 2.54 0.97
N ILE A 74 -4.27 1.45 0.65
CA ILE A 74 -4.23 0.79 -0.65
C ILE A 74 -5.66 0.46 -1.01
N VAL A 75 -6.10 0.92 -2.17
CA VAL A 75 -7.36 0.49 -2.78
C VAL A 75 -7.06 -0.06 -4.16
N GLY A 76 -7.89 -0.98 -4.62
CA GLY A 76 -7.83 -1.48 -5.99
C GLY A 76 -9.22 -1.67 -6.56
N VAL A 77 -9.27 -1.77 -7.87
CA VAL A 77 -10.42 -2.35 -8.57
C VAL A 77 -10.11 -3.83 -8.73
N GLY A 78 -11.06 -4.71 -8.43
CA GLY A 78 -10.84 -6.16 -8.33
C GLY A 78 -10.06 -6.74 -9.52
N PRO A 79 -9.42 -7.91 -9.35
CA PRO A 79 -8.55 -8.46 -10.38
C PRO A 79 -9.33 -8.70 -11.68
N ASP A 80 -8.87 -8.10 -12.77
CA ASP A 80 -9.31 -8.42 -14.12
C ASP A 80 -8.35 -9.48 -14.69
N GLY A 81 -8.76 -10.74 -14.54
CA GLY A 81 -7.88 -11.89 -14.69
C GLY A 81 -6.69 -11.80 -13.74
N ASP A 82 -5.47 -11.75 -14.28
CA ASP A 82 -4.25 -11.62 -13.48
C ASP A 82 -3.89 -10.16 -13.18
N TYR A 83 -4.56 -9.16 -13.74
CA TYR A 83 -4.16 -7.76 -13.58
C TYR A 83 -4.94 -7.07 -12.46
N LEU A 84 -4.21 -6.52 -11.48
CA LEU A 84 -4.79 -5.85 -10.31
C LEU A 84 -4.27 -4.41 -10.21
N PRO A 85 -5.00 -3.42 -10.76
CA PRO A 85 -4.66 -2.02 -10.65
C PRO A 85 -4.98 -1.48 -9.25
N MET A 86 -4.11 -0.62 -8.72
CA MET A 86 -4.21 -0.10 -7.36
C MET A 86 -3.80 1.37 -7.25
N LEU A 87 -4.41 2.06 -6.29
CA LEU A 87 -4.02 3.38 -5.81
C LEU A 87 -3.49 3.24 -4.38
N TRP A 88 -2.30 3.76 -4.15
CA TRP A 88 -1.63 3.78 -2.86
C TRP A 88 -1.55 5.21 -2.33
N ASP A 89 -2.06 5.45 -1.13
CA ASP A 89 -1.74 6.65 -0.36
C ASP A 89 -0.60 6.30 0.60
N THR A 90 0.47 7.08 0.52
CA THR A 90 1.71 6.86 1.25
C THR A 90 2.23 8.16 1.86
N PHE A 91 3.13 8.07 2.82
CA PHE A 91 3.75 9.26 3.41
C PHE A 91 5.23 9.02 3.66
N ARG A 92 6.00 10.11 3.59
CA ARG A 92 7.43 10.12 3.94
C ARG A 92 7.59 10.22 5.44
N HIS A 93 8.56 9.51 6.00
CA HIS A 93 8.88 9.60 7.43
C HIS A 93 9.42 10.99 7.78
N SER A 94 10.15 11.63 6.87
CA SER A 94 10.63 13.01 7.03
C SER A 94 9.50 14.05 7.05
N ARG A 95 8.36 13.76 6.39
CA ARG A 95 7.19 14.65 6.30
C ARG A 95 5.88 13.86 6.42
N PRO A 96 5.52 13.36 7.62
CA PRO A 96 4.38 12.44 7.79
C PRO A 96 3.01 13.03 7.47
N ARG A 97 2.90 14.37 7.43
CA ARG A 97 1.68 15.09 7.05
C ARG A 97 1.53 15.25 5.53
N ALA A 98 2.58 15.01 4.75
CA ALA A 98 2.52 15.06 3.29
C ALA A 98 2.12 13.68 2.75
N HIS A 99 0.94 13.63 2.14
CA HIS A 99 0.40 12.43 1.50
C HIS A 99 0.88 12.38 0.05
N LEU A 100 1.23 11.18 -0.40
CA LEU A 100 1.73 10.90 -1.74
C LEU A 100 0.86 9.81 -2.34
N ILE A 101 0.23 10.14 -3.45
CA ILE A 101 -0.57 9.21 -4.23
C ILE A 101 0.32 8.56 -5.29
N ASP A 102 0.31 7.23 -5.31
CA ASP A 102 1.07 6.42 -6.26
C ASP A 102 0.14 5.36 -6.85
N PHE A 103 0.28 5.13 -8.15
CA PHE A 103 -0.54 4.19 -8.87
C PHE A 103 0.30 2.96 -9.21
N LYS A 104 -0.16 1.78 -8.78
CA LYS A 104 0.55 0.51 -8.88
C LYS A 104 -0.31 -0.55 -9.55
N TYR A 105 0.30 -1.64 -9.97
CA TYR A 105 -0.44 -2.84 -10.33
C TYR A 105 0.29 -4.11 -9.88
N GLN A 106 -0.44 -5.21 -9.85
CA GLN A 106 0.11 -6.56 -9.78
C GLN A 106 -0.36 -7.40 -10.96
N LYS A 107 0.49 -8.33 -11.37
CA LYS A 107 0.11 -9.41 -12.29
C LYS A 107 0.21 -10.73 -11.53
N GLY A 108 -0.90 -11.26 -11.04
CA GLY A 108 -0.91 -12.32 -10.02
C GLY A 108 -0.05 -11.95 -8.81
N ARG A 109 0.65 -12.92 -8.23
CA ARG A 109 1.57 -12.69 -7.09
C ARG A 109 2.94 -12.09 -7.48
N SER A 110 3.08 -11.50 -8.67
CA SER A 110 4.34 -10.91 -9.11
C SER A 110 4.57 -9.52 -8.50
N PRO A 111 5.71 -9.27 -7.80
CA PRO A 111 6.02 -7.97 -7.24
C PRO A 111 6.52 -6.97 -8.29
N TRP A 112 6.78 -7.40 -9.53
CA TRP A 112 7.38 -6.55 -10.57
C TRP A 112 6.53 -5.32 -10.90
N GLY A 113 5.20 -5.50 -10.98
CA GLY A 113 4.25 -4.42 -11.30
C GLY A 113 4.29 -3.27 -10.29
N LEU A 114 4.70 -3.52 -9.04
CA LEU A 114 4.83 -2.50 -8.00
C LEU A 114 5.93 -1.48 -8.27
N THR A 115 6.81 -1.74 -9.25
CA THR A 115 7.94 -0.86 -9.62
C THR A 115 7.83 -0.29 -11.02
N LYS A 116 6.74 -0.61 -11.74
CA LYS A 116 6.54 -0.22 -13.14
C LYS A 116 5.44 0.83 -13.27
N ARG A 117 5.40 1.46 -14.44
CA ARG A 117 4.28 2.33 -14.82
C ARG A 117 3.04 1.46 -14.96
N VAL A 118 1.92 1.99 -14.48
CA VAL A 118 0.61 1.37 -14.59
C VAL A 118 -0.19 2.06 -15.69
N VAL A 119 -0.99 1.28 -16.39
CA VAL A 119 -1.95 1.77 -17.39
C VAL A 119 -3.33 1.37 -16.89
N PHE A 120 -4.29 2.29 -17.04
CA PHE A 120 -5.67 2.08 -16.65
C PHE A 120 -6.56 2.35 -17.85
N GLU A 121 -7.65 1.60 -17.95
CA GLU A 121 -8.80 2.11 -18.67
C GLU A 121 -9.41 3.30 -17.91
N LYS A 122 -10.05 4.22 -18.64
CA LYS A 122 -10.68 5.41 -18.04
C LYS A 122 -11.70 5.02 -16.96
N ALA A 123 -12.49 3.97 -17.20
CA ALA A 123 -13.48 3.48 -16.24
C ALA A 123 -12.82 2.95 -14.95
N GLN A 124 -11.77 2.14 -15.08
CA GLN A 124 -11.00 1.63 -13.94
C GLN A 124 -10.37 2.76 -13.11
N PHE A 125 -9.82 3.78 -13.78
CA PHE A 125 -9.24 4.93 -13.11
C PHE A 125 -10.29 5.71 -12.29
N ILE A 126 -11.45 6.03 -12.89
CA ILE A 126 -12.55 6.71 -12.18
C ILE A 126 -13.04 5.86 -11.00
N GLN A 127 -13.18 4.55 -11.20
CA GLN A 127 -13.62 3.63 -10.15
C GLN A 127 -12.60 3.58 -9.00
N LEU A 128 -11.29 3.54 -9.27
CA LEU A 128 -10.25 3.62 -8.24
C LEU A 128 -10.35 4.88 -7.39
N LEU A 129 -10.57 6.03 -8.02
CA LEU A 129 -10.73 7.30 -7.29
C LEU A 129 -11.97 7.28 -6.39
N ARG A 130 -13.10 6.77 -6.90
CA ARG A 130 -14.33 6.62 -6.11
C ARG A 130 -14.14 5.64 -4.96
N SER A 131 -13.50 4.50 -5.21
CA SER A 131 -13.18 3.49 -4.18
C SER A 131 -12.26 4.07 -3.11
N TYR A 132 -11.28 4.89 -3.47
CA TYR A 132 -10.43 5.58 -2.51
C TYR A 132 -11.25 6.49 -1.59
N THR A 133 -12.09 7.35 -2.15
CA THR A 133 -12.94 8.25 -1.37
C THR A 133 -13.89 7.48 -0.47
N ALA A 134 -14.56 6.44 -0.98
CA ALA A 134 -15.47 5.60 -0.19
C ALA A 134 -14.76 4.87 0.96
N THR A 135 -13.55 4.37 0.71
CA THR A 135 -12.80 3.57 1.69
C THR A 135 -12.11 4.42 2.76
N THR A 136 -11.64 5.60 2.39
CA THR A 136 -10.81 6.45 3.28
C THR A 136 -11.53 7.68 3.82
N GLY A 137 -12.67 8.05 3.23
CA GLY A 137 -13.36 9.31 3.47
C GLY A 137 -12.61 10.55 2.94
N GLN A 138 -11.49 10.37 2.24
CA GLN A 138 -10.67 11.46 1.72
C GLN A 138 -10.95 11.69 0.25
N VAL A 139 -11.23 12.94 -0.09
CA VAL A 139 -11.47 13.37 -1.47
C VAL A 139 -10.12 13.73 -2.11
N LEU A 140 -9.77 13.04 -3.19
CA LEU A 140 -8.53 13.32 -3.96
C LEU A 140 -8.69 14.48 -4.94
N MET A 141 -9.92 14.73 -5.41
CA MET A 141 -10.26 15.81 -6.29
C MET A 141 -11.44 16.55 -5.67
N PRO A 142 -11.28 17.79 -5.17
CA PRO A 142 -12.43 18.58 -4.77
C PRO A 142 -13.37 18.74 -5.98
N ASP A 143 -14.68 18.79 -5.72
CA ASP A 143 -15.67 19.07 -6.75
C ASP A 143 -15.28 20.41 -7.44
N ILE A 144 -15.12 20.35 -8.77
CA ILE A 144 -14.79 21.50 -9.62
C ILE A 144 -16.08 22.26 -9.92
#